data_AF-A0A4P8Y0W1-F1
#
_entry.id   AF-A0A4P8Y0W1-F1
#
_cell.length_a   1.000
_cell.length_b   1.000
_cell.length_c   1.000
_cell.angle_alpha   90.00
_cell.angle_beta   90.00
_cell.angle_gamma   90.00
#
_symmetry.space_group_name_H-M   'P 1'
#
loop_
_entity.id
_entity.type
_entity.pdbx_description
1 polymer ?
#
loop_
_entity_poly.entity_id
_entity_poly.type
_entity_poly.pdbx_seq_one_letter_code
_entity_poly.pdbx_strand_id
1 'polypeptide(L)'
;MKNRAIEYPHPVLNEYTNDFDNCAFNLSVGSHSDTGNSIDIELSYSLTGSGIQSLISQGLAKVFIRVVCFRTSFRKVFEMSNEDITVISLPKKNVTDSIDISAAIVAAQNINNYCLPEFNQDYFGGYPGFKLRKGDIIANEPGLTIKLNTILEKNMAGVVFINSNSAITEPKVYFASVEETDPSLTDYITISLPDSEYKNYAKLSTKKHLKNVLARFLQGALVFPAITEAIARLRREEELEEDPDCHYRGTIWAESIYNALNKMGIDELATCNQSDFEIANKLLGDVVGDSINTLMQKMIDWSTIQQEDEAL
;
A
#
# COMPACT_ATOMS: atom_id res chain seq x y z
N MET A 1 9.14 -26.91 -6.76
CA MET A 1 9.67 -27.20 -5.41
C MET A 1 8.47 -27.33 -4.48
N LYS A 2 8.30 -28.45 -3.78
CA LYS A 2 7.23 -28.57 -2.76
C LYS A 2 7.52 -27.51 -1.69
N ASN A 3 6.60 -26.56 -1.49
CA ASN A 3 6.65 -25.64 -0.35
C ASN A 3 6.61 -26.48 0.91
N ARG A 4 7.75 -26.65 1.58
CA ARG A 4 7.74 -27.06 2.99
C ARG A 4 7.06 -25.93 3.74
N ALA A 5 6.03 -26.26 4.52
CA ALA A 5 5.49 -25.34 5.50
C ALA A 5 6.66 -24.83 6.35
N ILE A 6 6.76 -23.51 6.50
CA ILE A 6 7.76 -22.91 7.36
C ILE A 6 7.25 -23.10 8.78
N GLU A 7 7.81 -24.07 9.50
CA GLU A 7 7.49 -24.33 10.90
C GLU A 7 8.41 -23.49 11.78
N TYR A 8 7.82 -22.76 12.71
CA TYR A 8 8.52 -21.99 13.72
C TYR A 8 8.37 -22.67 15.09
N PRO A 9 9.28 -22.40 16.05
CA PRO A 9 9.11 -22.89 17.41
C PRO A 9 7.96 -22.15 18.10
N HIS A 10 6.79 -22.77 18.18
CA HIS A 10 5.64 -22.23 18.91
C HIS A 10 5.95 -21.99 20.39
N PRO A 11 5.35 -20.97 21.02
CA PRO A 11 4.38 -20.01 20.47
C PRO A 11 5.01 -18.93 19.57
N VAL A 12 4.37 -18.59 18.44
CA VAL A 12 4.82 -17.50 17.55
C VAL A 12 3.68 -16.54 17.24
N LEU A 13 3.90 -15.25 17.46
CA LEU A 13 2.91 -14.22 17.15
C LEU A 13 2.79 -14.08 15.64
N ASN A 14 1.69 -14.56 15.09
CA ASN A 14 1.30 -14.40 13.70
C ASN A 14 -0.22 -14.48 13.58
N GLU A 15 -0.75 -14.20 12.40
CA GLU A 15 -2.21 -14.16 12.14
C GLU A 15 -2.87 -15.54 11.97
N TYR A 16 -2.09 -16.63 11.93
CA TYR A 16 -2.58 -17.96 11.56
C TYR A 16 -2.69 -18.95 12.73
N THR A 17 -1.80 -18.85 13.73
CA THR A 17 -1.63 -19.94 14.72
C THR A 17 -2.38 -19.71 16.03
N ASN A 18 -3.08 -18.57 16.20
CA ASN A 18 -3.80 -18.19 17.42
C ASN A 18 -3.02 -18.42 18.73
N ASP A 19 -1.69 -18.30 18.64
CA ASP A 19 -0.77 -18.61 19.74
C ASP A 19 -0.80 -17.55 20.85
N PHE A 20 -1.34 -16.36 20.55
CA PHE A 20 -1.35 -15.18 21.41
C PHE A 20 -2.73 -14.54 21.46
N ASP A 21 -3.12 -14.06 22.64
CA ASP A 21 -4.35 -13.30 22.85
C ASP A 21 -4.10 -11.80 22.72
N ASN A 22 -4.96 -11.11 21.96
CA ASN A 22 -4.99 -9.64 21.84
C ASN A 22 -3.64 -8.97 21.47
N CYS A 23 -2.75 -9.72 20.81
CA CYS A 23 -1.45 -9.22 20.34
C CYS A 23 -1.45 -9.06 18.83
N ALA A 24 -0.63 -8.14 18.33
CA ALA A 24 -0.48 -7.90 16.89
C ALA A 24 0.90 -7.33 16.57
N PHE A 25 1.50 -7.74 15.46
CA PHE A 25 2.76 -7.21 14.96
C PHE A 25 2.57 -6.79 13.50
N ASN A 26 2.64 -5.47 13.23
CA ASN A 26 2.36 -4.91 11.92
C ASN A 26 3.51 -4.04 11.39
N LEU A 27 4.00 -4.35 10.19
CA LEU A 27 5.00 -3.57 9.43
C LEU A 27 4.38 -2.49 8.51
N SER A 28 4.45 -1.22 8.84
CA SER A 28 3.94 -0.13 8.00
C SER A 28 4.98 0.36 7.00
N VAL A 29 4.55 0.55 5.74
CA VAL A 29 5.34 1.24 4.72
C VAL A 29 4.87 2.69 4.68
N GLY A 30 5.80 3.60 4.97
CA GLY A 30 5.61 5.04 4.94
C GLY A 30 5.83 5.60 3.53
N SER A 31 6.61 6.67 3.44
CA SER A 31 6.98 7.25 2.16
C SER A 31 8.11 6.44 1.49
N HIS A 32 8.32 6.70 0.21
CA HIS A 32 9.51 6.23 -0.50
C HIS A 32 9.99 7.36 -1.38
N SER A 33 11.30 7.47 -1.57
CA SER A 33 11.89 8.43 -2.49
C SER A 33 12.58 7.69 -3.62
N ASP A 34 12.50 8.26 -4.80
CA ASP A 34 13.29 7.85 -5.95
C ASP A 34 14.37 8.92 -6.16
N THR A 35 15.57 8.65 -5.65
CA THR A 35 16.69 9.60 -5.71
C THR A 35 17.87 8.96 -6.43
N GLY A 36 18.22 9.49 -7.61
CA GLY A 36 19.37 9.04 -8.39
C GLY A 36 19.28 7.55 -8.77
N ASN A 37 20.18 6.74 -8.22
CA ASN A 37 20.33 5.30 -8.51
C ASN A 37 19.75 4.36 -7.45
N SER A 38 19.06 4.88 -6.43
CA SER A 38 18.42 4.10 -5.37
C SER A 38 16.95 4.45 -5.20
N ILE A 39 16.22 3.49 -4.61
CA ILE A 39 14.86 3.66 -4.11
C ILE A 39 14.97 3.56 -2.60
N ASP A 40 14.63 4.63 -1.90
CA ASP A 40 14.65 4.66 -0.44
C ASP A 40 13.23 4.45 0.08
N ILE A 41 13.05 3.57 1.06
CA ILE A 41 11.74 3.18 1.58
C ILE A 41 11.74 3.36 3.10
N GLU A 42 10.80 4.16 3.58
CA GLU A 42 10.56 4.37 5.00
C GLU A 42 9.66 3.26 5.55
N LEU A 43 10.13 2.61 6.61
CA LEU A 43 9.47 1.47 7.22
C LEU A 43 9.36 1.72 8.73
N SER A 44 8.19 1.44 9.28
CA SER A 44 7.95 1.45 10.73
C SER A 44 7.18 0.20 11.12
N TYR A 45 7.13 -0.13 12.39
CA TYR A 45 6.28 -1.22 12.87
C TYR A 45 5.50 -0.82 14.11
N SER A 46 4.37 -1.49 14.31
CA SER A 46 3.58 -1.41 15.54
C SER A 46 3.47 -2.79 16.16
N LEU A 47 3.64 -2.88 17.47
CA LEU A 47 3.54 -4.11 18.23
C LEU A 47 2.60 -3.91 19.41
N THR A 48 1.57 -4.75 19.50
CA THR A 48 0.67 -4.88 20.66
C THR A 48 1.04 -6.18 21.38
N GLY A 49 1.39 -6.09 22.67
CA GLY A 49 1.85 -7.21 23.48
C GLY A 49 3.06 -6.80 24.33
N SER A 50 2.81 -6.55 25.61
CA SER A 50 3.82 -6.05 26.56
C SER A 50 4.99 -7.00 26.75
N GLY A 51 4.74 -8.31 26.69
CA GLY A 51 5.75 -9.35 26.81
C GLY A 51 6.81 -9.27 25.71
N ILE A 52 6.38 -9.21 24.44
CA ILE A 52 7.31 -9.12 23.30
C ILE A 52 8.01 -7.75 23.28
N GLN A 53 7.30 -6.66 23.60
CA GLN A 53 7.90 -5.34 23.73
C GLN A 53 9.03 -5.33 24.79
N SER A 54 8.82 -6.02 25.91
CA SER A 54 9.83 -6.17 26.97
C SER A 54 11.06 -6.96 26.51
N LEU A 55 10.86 -8.01 25.71
CA LEU A 55 12.00 -8.75 25.12
C LEU A 55 12.83 -7.86 24.19
N ILE A 56 12.17 -7.00 23.40
CA ILE A 56 12.84 -6.08 22.50
C ILE A 56 13.61 -4.99 23.28
N SER A 57 12.98 -4.38 24.28
CA SER A 57 13.62 -3.31 25.07
C SER A 57 14.81 -3.82 25.90
N GLN A 58 14.78 -5.08 26.33
CA GLN A 58 15.89 -5.74 27.00
C GLN A 58 17.00 -6.23 26.03
N GLY A 59 16.81 -6.09 24.72
CA GLY A 59 17.74 -6.59 23.70
C GLY A 59 17.76 -8.11 23.55
N LEU A 60 16.78 -8.81 24.13
CA LEU A 60 16.61 -10.27 24.01
C LEU A 60 15.99 -10.66 22.66
N ALA A 61 15.28 -9.74 22.02
CA ALA A 61 14.74 -9.88 20.68
C ALA A 61 15.04 -8.64 19.82
N LYS A 62 15.07 -8.82 18.51
CA LYS A 62 15.30 -7.76 17.52
C LYS A 62 14.31 -7.86 16.38
N VAL A 63 13.98 -6.72 15.78
CA VAL A 63 13.06 -6.65 14.64
C VAL A 63 13.88 -6.58 13.36
N PHE A 64 13.56 -7.46 12.41
CA PHE A 64 14.21 -7.51 11.11
C PHE A 64 13.20 -7.44 9.98
N ILE A 65 13.58 -6.73 8.93
CA ILE A 65 12.86 -6.68 7.65
C ILE A 65 13.61 -7.55 6.67
N ARG A 66 12.89 -8.39 5.95
CA ARG A 66 13.39 -9.13 4.80
C ARG A 66 12.81 -8.55 3.53
N VAL A 67 13.70 -8.18 2.61
CA VAL A 67 13.35 -7.64 1.29
C VAL A 67 13.78 -8.63 0.22
N VAL A 68 12.85 -9.01 -0.64
CA VAL A 68 13.08 -9.94 -1.74
C VAL A 68 12.57 -9.34 -3.04
N CYS A 69 13.43 -9.31 -4.05
CA CYS A 69 12.98 -9.18 -5.44
C CYS A 69 13.23 -10.52 -6.12
N PHE A 70 12.16 -11.27 -6.39
CA PHE A 70 12.29 -12.60 -6.97
C PHE A 70 12.94 -12.56 -8.36
N ARG A 71 12.62 -11.55 -9.17
CA ARG A 71 13.10 -11.45 -10.56
C ARG A 71 14.61 -11.21 -10.66
N THR A 72 15.19 -10.43 -9.76
CA THR A 72 16.64 -10.18 -9.73
C THR A 72 17.40 -11.07 -8.74
N SER A 73 16.68 -11.98 -8.05
CA SER A 73 17.22 -12.75 -6.92
C SER A 73 17.81 -11.90 -5.78
N PHE A 74 17.48 -10.61 -5.71
CA PHE A 74 17.90 -9.76 -4.61
C PHE A 74 17.21 -10.20 -3.32
N ARG A 75 17.99 -10.49 -2.28
CA ARG A 75 17.51 -10.90 -0.95
C ARG A 75 18.38 -10.24 0.11
N LYS A 76 17.80 -9.35 0.91
CA LYS A 76 18.52 -8.69 2.01
C LYS A 76 17.67 -8.63 3.27
N VAL A 77 18.36 -8.54 4.40
CA VAL A 77 17.78 -8.37 5.72
C VAL A 77 18.30 -7.06 6.30
N PHE A 78 17.41 -6.28 6.90
CA PHE A 78 17.70 -5.01 7.56
C PHE A 78 17.18 -5.06 9.00
N GLU A 79 17.99 -4.62 9.96
CA GLU A 79 17.53 -4.46 11.35
C GLU A 79 16.70 -3.17 11.45
N MET A 80 15.56 -3.20 12.13
CA MET A 80 14.79 -2.00 12.45
C MET A 80 15.20 -1.42 13.80
N SER A 81 15.17 -0.10 13.90
CA SER A 81 15.24 0.60 15.18
C SER A 81 13.91 0.44 15.95
N ASN A 82 13.99 0.42 17.28
CA ASN A 82 12.85 0.09 18.14
C ASN A 82 11.78 1.20 18.23
N GLU A 83 12.06 2.42 17.76
CA GLU A 83 11.18 3.60 17.97
C GLU A 83 11.16 4.59 16.80
N ASP A 84 11.93 4.35 15.73
CA ASP A 84 12.07 5.30 14.63
C ASP A 84 11.69 4.70 13.27
N ILE A 85 11.44 5.59 12.31
CA ILE A 85 11.36 5.23 10.90
C ILE A 85 12.71 4.65 10.47
N THR A 86 12.71 3.40 10.04
CA THR A 86 13.86 2.76 9.41
C THR A 86 13.82 3.01 7.91
N VAL A 87 14.84 3.68 7.37
CA VAL A 87 14.97 3.90 5.92
C VAL A 87 15.87 2.83 5.34
N ILE A 88 15.35 2.04 4.39
CA ILE A 88 16.14 1.11 3.59
C ILE A 88 16.42 1.70 2.21
N SER A 89 17.65 1.54 1.71
CA SER A 89 18.02 2.00 0.37
C SER A 89 18.25 0.80 -0.55
N LEU A 90 17.50 0.74 -1.64
CA LEU A 90 17.53 -0.33 -2.63
C LEU A 90 18.15 0.18 -3.93
N PRO A 91 19.32 -0.33 -4.37
CA PRO A 91 19.88 0.06 -5.66
C PRO A 91 18.95 -0.36 -6.80
N LYS A 92 18.53 0.58 -7.65
CA LYS A 92 17.61 0.33 -8.78
C LYS A 92 18.08 -0.80 -9.70
N LYS A 93 19.40 -0.90 -9.93
CA LYS A 93 20.00 -1.97 -10.74
C LYS A 93 19.78 -3.38 -10.19
N ASN A 94 19.44 -3.51 -8.90
CA ASN A 94 19.28 -4.78 -8.21
C ASN A 94 17.81 -5.17 -8.01
N VAL A 95 16.84 -4.33 -8.37
CA VAL A 95 15.41 -4.60 -8.15
C VAL A 95 14.62 -4.21 -9.40
N THR A 96 13.57 -4.97 -9.72
CA THR A 96 12.72 -4.70 -10.90
C THR A 96 11.33 -5.28 -10.68
N ASP A 97 10.33 -4.73 -11.37
CA ASP A 97 8.89 -5.03 -11.27
C ASP A 97 8.26 -4.86 -9.90
N SER A 98 8.67 -5.69 -8.94
CA SER A 98 8.14 -5.71 -7.59
C SER A 98 9.16 -6.16 -6.56
N ILE A 99 8.93 -5.75 -5.33
CA ILE A 99 9.67 -6.18 -4.15
C ILE A 99 8.69 -6.66 -3.09
N ASP A 100 9.01 -7.76 -2.43
CA ASP A 100 8.30 -8.29 -1.28
C ASP A 100 9.04 -7.88 -0.01
N ILE A 101 8.32 -7.25 0.90
CA ILE A 101 8.84 -6.79 2.18
C ILE A 101 8.05 -7.52 3.27
N SER A 102 8.74 -8.31 4.09
CA SER A 102 8.19 -8.98 5.27
C SER A 102 8.99 -8.60 6.51
N ALA A 103 8.42 -8.78 7.70
CA ALA A 103 9.13 -8.53 8.95
C ALA A 103 9.01 -9.69 9.94
N ALA A 104 10.01 -9.82 10.79
CA ALA A 104 10.01 -10.80 11.86
C ALA A 104 10.69 -10.24 13.11
N ILE A 105 10.18 -10.68 14.27
CA ILE A 105 10.84 -10.48 15.56
C ILE A 105 11.61 -11.76 15.85
N VAL A 106 12.91 -11.63 16.13
CA VAL A 106 13.84 -12.76 16.23
C VAL A 106 14.55 -12.73 17.57
N ALA A 107 14.71 -13.90 18.19
CA ALA A 107 15.51 -14.04 19.41
C ALA A 107 16.98 -13.68 19.14
N ALA A 108 17.50 -12.67 19.85
CA ALA A 108 18.88 -12.21 19.71
C ALA A 108 19.89 -13.14 20.42
N GLN A 109 19.40 -13.95 21.36
CA GLN A 109 20.15 -14.94 22.14
C GLN A 109 19.26 -16.13 22.52
N ASN A 110 19.83 -17.14 23.16
CA ASN A 110 19.04 -18.26 23.67
C ASN A 110 18.19 -17.79 24.87
N ILE A 111 16.92 -18.17 24.89
CA ILE A 111 15.96 -17.87 25.98
C ILE A 111 15.45 -19.22 26.49
N ASN A 112 15.80 -19.58 27.73
CA ASN A 112 15.48 -20.89 28.28
C ASN A 112 14.09 -20.98 28.93
N ASN A 113 13.48 -19.84 29.23
CA ASN A 113 12.18 -19.74 29.88
C ASN A 113 11.30 -18.72 29.17
N TYR A 114 11.07 -18.95 27.88
CA TYR A 114 10.19 -18.12 27.06
C TYR A 114 8.74 -18.38 27.46
N CYS A 115 8.19 -17.48 28.27
CA CYS A 115 6.82 -17.51 28.73
C CYS A 115 6.30 -16.08 28.80
N LEU A 116 5.26 -15.78 28.03
CA LEU A 116 4.65 -14.46 28.00
C LEU A 116 3.21 -14.54 28.52
N PRO A 117 2.74 -13.52 29.25
CA PRO A 117 1.38 -13.51 29.79
C PRO A 117 0.32 -13.50 28.70
N GLU A 118 0.66 -13.05 27.49
CA GLU A 118 -0.25 -12.97 26.35
C GLU A 118 -0.36 -14.27 25.54
N PHE A 119 0.31 -15.35 25.96
CA PHE A 119 0.10 -16.65 25.31
C PHE A 119 -1.34 -17.11 25.49
N ASN A 120 -1.88 -17.72 24.43
CA ASN A 120 -3.20 -18.35 24.48
C ASN A 120 -3.20 -19.45 25.57
N GLN A 121 -4.01 -19.23 26.60
CA GLN A 121 -4.05 -20.12 27.77
C GLN A 121 -4.71 -21.47 27.47
N ASP A 122 -5.58 -21.56 26.46
CA ASP A 122 -6.21 -22.83 26.09
C ASP A 122 -5.19 -23.79 25.47
N TYR A 123 -4.17 -23.26 24.79
CA TYR A 123 -3.10 -24.06 24.18
C TYR A 123 -1.88 -24.21 25.08
N PHE A 124 -1.51 -23.17 25.83
CA PHE A 124 -0.23 -23.10 26.56
C PHE A 124 -0.37 -22.96 28.08
N GLY A 125 -1.59 -22.86 28.60
CA GLY A 125 -1.89 -22.76 30.02
C GLY A 125 -1.40 -24.00 30.77
N GLY A 126 -0.34 -23.85 31.56
CA GLY A 126 0.27 -24.92 32.34
C GLY A 126 1.67 -25.34 31.88
N TYR A 127 2.17 -24.79 30.76
CA TYR A 127 3.57 -24.96 30.38
C TYR A 127 4.46 -23.93 31.12
N PRO A 128 5.56 -24.35 31.78
CA PRO A 128 6.39 -23.44 32.57
C PRO A 128 7.18 -22.45 31.70
N GLY A 129 7.35 -22.75 30.41
CA GLY A 129 8.05 -21.93 29.43
C GLY A 129 8.69 -22.76 28.32
N PHE A 130 9.03 -22.11 27.23
CA PHE A 130 9.65 -22.71 26.05
C PHE A 130 11.13 -22.34 25.94
N LYS A 131 11.88 -23.11 25.15
CA LYS A 131 13.27 -22.81 24.84
C LYS A 131 13.38 -22.23 23.43
N LEU A 132 13.82 -20.99 23.33
CA LEU A 132 14.21 -20.36 22.06
C LEU A 132 15.72 -20.38 21.92
N ARG A 133 16.20 -20.68 20.73
CA ARG A 133 17.58 -20.49 20.30
C ARG A 133 17.73 -19.11 19.67
N LYS A 134 18.95 -18.58 19.68
CA LYS A 134 19.29 -17.40 18.88
C LYS A 134 18.90 -17.64 17.42
N GLY A 135 18.15 -16.72 16.84
CA GLY A 135 17.65 -16.80 15.48
C GLY A 135 16.23 -17.37 15.35
N ASP A 136 15.64 -17.89 16.42
CA ASP A 136 14.26 -18.37 16.40
C ASP A 136 13.28 -17.21 16.24
N ILE A 137 12.23 -17.43 15.45
CA ILE A 137 11.18 -16.44 15.18
C ILE A 137 10.20 -16.41 16.36
N ILE A 138 10.01 -15.21 16.91
CA ILE A 138 9.06 -14.90 17.98
C ILE A 138 7.76 -14.34 17.41
N ALA A 139 7.87 -13.53 16.36
CA ALA A 139 6.71 -12.99 15.64
C ALA A 139 7.01 -12.91 14.15
N ASN A 140 5.99 -13.12 13.32
CA ASN A 140 6.10 -13.04 11.87
C ASN A 140 4.99 -12.16 11.31
N GLU A 141 5.38 -11.20 10.48
CA GLU A 141 4.51 -10.36 9.68
C GLU A 141 4.81 -10.65 8.20
N PRO A 142 3.89 -11.33 7.49
CA PRO A 142 4.12 -11.72 6.09
C PRO A 142 4.37 -10.52 5.18
N GLY A 143 3.86 -9.34 5.57
CA GLY A 143 4.18 -8.08 4.93
C GLY A 143 3.47 -7.87 3.60
N LEU A 144 4.11 -7.17 2.66
CA LEU A 144 3.45 -6.72 1.43
C LEU A 144 4.38 -6.62 0.21
N THR A 145 3.79 -6.75 -0.97
CA THR A 145 4.43 -6.56 -2.27
C THR A 145 4.27 -5.13 -2.76
N ILE A 146 5.36 -4.47 -3.15
CA ILE A 146 5.37 -3.13 -3.77
C ILE A 146 5.73 -3.29 -5.26
N LYS A 147 4.86 -2.83 -6.17
CA LYS A 147 5.19 -2.71 -7.61
C LYS A 147 6.06 -1.45 -7.83
N LEU A 148 7.25 -1.63 -8.40
CA LEU A 148 8.22 -0.58 -8.71
C LEU A 148 7.89 0.22 -9.97
N ASN A 149 7.06 -0.33 -10.86
CA ASN A 149 6.72 0.28 -12.17
C ASN A 149 5.69 1.42 -12.05
N THR A 150 5.40 1.90 -10.84
CA THR A 150 4.31 2.84 -10.50
C THR A 150 4.69 4.32 -10.59
N ILE A 151 5.71 4.65 -11.41
CA ILE A 151 6.21 6.03 -11.60
C ILE A 151 5.09 6.95 -12.16
N LEU A 152 4.16 6.40 -12.94
CA LEU A 152 3.01 7.15 -13.45
C LEU A 152 1.88 7.24 -12.41
N GLU A 153 1.60 6.15 -11.70
CA GLU A 153 0.55 6.09 -10.68
C GLU A 153 0.76 7.09 -9.53
N LYS A 154 2.00 7.38 -9.15
CA LYS A 154 2.29 8.34 -8.06
C LYS A 154 2.21 9.80 -8.50
N ASN A 155 2.55 10.09 -9.75
CA ASN A 155 2.36 11.43 -10.32
C ASN A 155 0.88 11.72 -10.58
N MET A 156 0.08 10.70 -10.89
CA MET A 156 -1.35 10.84 -11.16
C MET A 156 -2.22 10.76 -9.89
N ALA A 157 -1.90 9.88 -8.92
CA ALA A 157 -2.54 9.88 -7.62
C ALA A 157 -2.16 11.10 -6.76
N GLY A 158 -0.99 11.69 -7.02
CA GLY A 158 -0.57 12.96 -6.40
C GLY A 158 -1.32 14.18 -6.91
N VAL A 159 -2.05 14.07 -8.03
CA VAL A 159 -2.89 15.16 -8.56
C VAL A 159 -4.38 14.98 -8.34
N VAL A 160 -4.80 13.89 -7.69
CA VAL A 160 -6.18 13.64 -7.31
C VAL A 160 -6.29 13.59 -5.79
N PHE A 161 -6.93 14.60 -5.19
CA PHE A 161 -7.26 14.64 -3.77
C PHE A 161 -8.66 14.09 -3.54
N ILE A 162 -8.82 13.34 -2.44
CA ILE A 162 -10.12 12.84 -2.01
C ILE A 162 -10.41 13.43 -0.63
N ASN A 163 -11.52 14.17 -0.50
CA ASN A 163 -11.91 14.83 0.75
C ASN A 163 -13.36 14.49 1.16
N SER A 164 -13.71 14.82 2.40
CA SER A 164 -15.07 14.74 2.91
C SER A 164 -15.77 16.10 2.79
N ASN A 165 -17.04 16.09 2.37
CA ASN A 165 -17.88 17.27 2.40
C ASN A 165 -19.27 16.92 2.95
N SER A 166 -19.65 17.53 4.07
CA SER A 166 -20.92 17.28 4.75
C SER A 166 -22.12 17.96 4.08
N ALA A 167 -21.88 18.88 3.15
CA ALA A 167 -22.93 19.61 2.42
C ALA A 167 -23.41 18.89 1.15
N ILE A 168 -22.75 17.79 0.74
CA ILE A 168 -23.12 17.01 -0.45
C ILE A 168 -23.71 15.65 -0.05
N THR A 169 -24.66 15.17 -0.85
CA THR A 169 -25.31 13.86 -0.66
C THR A 169 -24.78 12.79 -1.61
N GLU A 170 -24.00 13.19 -2.61
CA GLU A 170 -23.45 12.31 -3.64
C GLU A 170 -22.01 12.76 -3.98
N PRO A 171 -21.12 11.85 -4.41
CA PRO A 171 -19.77 12.18 -4.84
C PRO A 171 -19.73 13.24 -5.94
N LYS A 172 -18.78 14.17 -5.83
CA LYS A 172 -18.52 15.18 -6.87
C LYS A 172 -17.03 15.26 -7.18
N VAL A 173 -16.70 15.48 -8.43
CA VAL A 173 -15.34 15.77 -8.87
C VAL A 173 -15.26 17.24 -9.30
N TYR A 174 -14.19 17.90 -8.88
CA TYR A 174 -13.88 19.29 -9.17
C TYR A 174 -12.52 19.34 -9.86
N PHE A 175 -12.43 20.17 -10.90
CA PHE A 175 -11.22 20.39 -11.68
C PHE A 175 -10.90 21.87 -11.57
N ALA A 176 -9.84 22.21 -10.83
CA ALA A 176 -9.43 23.61 -10.70
C ALA A 176 -9.02 24.17 -12.07
N SER A 177 -9.50 25.38 -12.39
CA SER A 177 -9.03 26.19 -13.51
C SER A 177 -7.92 27.14 -13.03
N VAL A 178 -7.25 27.81 -13.96
CA VAL A 178 -6.22 28.82 -13.63
C VAL A 178 -6.80 30.02 -12.88
N GLU A 179 -8.10 30.31 -13.05
CA GLU A 179 -8.81 31.36 -12.29
C GLU A 179 -9.40 30.89 -10.95
N GLU A 180 -9.19 29.63 -10.54
CA GLU A 180 -9.76 29.12 -9.30
C GLU A 180 -9.25 29.93 -8.10
N THR A 181 -10.18 30.40 -7.26
CA THR A 181 -9.90 31.26 -6.10
C THR A 181 -10.31 30.64 -4.78
N ASP A 182 -11.06 29.53 -4.81
CA ASP A 182 -11.42 28.78 -3.62
C ASP A 182 -10.19 28.02 -3.09
N PRO A 183 -9.65 28.36 -1.90
CA PRO A 183 -8.49 27.69 -1.35
C PRO A 183 -8.75 26.21 -1.00
N SER A 184 -10.01 25.77 -0.95
CA SER A 184 -10.38 24.37 -0.79
C SER A 184 -10.30 23.56 -2.09
N LEU A 185 -10.34 24.24 -3.24
CA LEU A 185 -10.10 23.70 -4.56
C LEU A 185 -8.68 24.08 -4.97
N THR A 186 -7.76 23.19 -4.63
CA THR A 186 -6.34 23.32 -4.94
C THR A 186 -6.09 23.18 -6.46
N ASP A 187 -4.89 23.49 -6.98
CA ASP A 187 -4.41 23.23 -8.37
C ASP A 187 -4.43 21.74 -8.82
N TYR A 188 -5.25 20.93 -8.16
CA TYR A 188 -5.38 19.50 -8.28
C TYR A 188 -6.85 19.11 -8.55
N ILE A 189 -7.06 17.89 -9.02
CA ILE A 189 -8.39 17.30 -9.18
C ILE A 189 -8.90 16.91 -7.79
N THR A 190 -10.09 17.34 -7.40
CA THR A 190 -10.65 17.07 -6.07
C THR A 190 -11.92 16.24 -6.16
N ILE A 191 -11.92 15.05 -5.56
CA ILE A 191 -13.09 14.20 -5.39
C ILE A 191 -13.64 14.42 -3.98
N SER A 192 -14.80 15.04 -3.88
CA SER A 192 -15.53 15.19 -2.63
C SER A 192 -16.53 14.07 -2.44
N LEU A 193 -16.45 13.41 -1.28
CA LEU A 193 -17.37 12.35 -0.87
C LEU A 193 -18.25 12.83 0.30
N PRO A 194 -19.52 12.38 0.39
CA PRO A 194 -20.30 12.52 1.62
C PRO A 194 -19.59 11.90 2.82
N ASP A 195 -19.78 12.45 4.03
CA ASP A 195 -19.07 12.02 5.24
C ASP A 195 -19.18 10.51 5.52
N SER A 196 -20.33 9.91 5.26
CA SER A 196 -20.57 8.47 5.42
C SER A 196 -19.68 7.64 4.50
N GLU A 197 -19.54 8.07 3.25
CA GLU A 197 -18.75 7.40 2.21
C GLU A 197 -17.26 7.65 2.42
N TYR A 198 -16.88 8.89 2.76
CA TYR A 198 -15.49 9.22 3.09
C TYR A 198 -14.99 8.40 4.28
N LYS A 199 -15.81 8.19 5.32
CA LYS A 199 -15.46 7.31 6.45
C LYS A 199 -15.18 5.88 6.00
N ASN A 200 -15.94 5.36 5.04
CA ASN A 200 -15.70 4.04 4.48
C ASN A 200 -14.42 4.03 3.64
N TYR A 201 -14.24 4.98 2.74
CA TYR A 201 -13.01 5.18 1.97
C TYR A 201 -11.76 5.26 2.87
N ALA A 202 -11.81 6.08 3.93
CA ALA A 202 -10.73 6.24 4.90
C ALA A 202 -10.42 4.93 5.65
N LYS A 203 -11.45 4.16 6.03
CA LYS A 203 -11.25 2.82 6.64
C LYS A 203 -10.62 1.83 5.67
N LEU A 204 -11.04 1.84 4.41
CA LEU A 204 -10.51 0.92 3.39
C LEU A 204 -9.08 1.26 2.97
N SER A 205 -8.72 2.55 2.96
CA SER A 205 -7.36 3.03 2.66
C SER A 205 -6.36 2.86 3.82
N THR A 206 -6.83 2.72 5.06
CA THR A 206 -5.98 2.55 6.25
C THR A 206 -5.77 1.09 6.67
N LYS A 207 -6.68 0.17 6.32
CA LYS A 207 -6.53 -1.26 6.66
C LYS A 207 -5.43 -1.93 5.84
N LYS A 208 -4.30 -2.18 6.48
CA LYS A 208 -3.05 -2.65 5.87
C LYS A 208 -3.16 -3.92 5.00
N HIS A 209 -3.88 -4.96 5.43
CA HIS A 209 -4.09 -6.21 4.65
C HIS A 209 -4.98 -6.02 3.41
N LEU A 210 -5.75 -4.94 3.40
CA LEU A 210 -6.61 -4.53 2.29
C LEU A 210 -5.96 -3.42 1.45
N LYS A 211 -4.95 -2.73 2.00
CA LYS A 211 -4.39 -1.50 1.44
C LYS A 211 -3.85 -1.68 0.03
N ASN A 212 -3.11 -2.75 -0.27
CA ASN A 212 -2.56 -2.93 -1.62
C ASN A 212 -3.60 -3.45 -2.63
N VAL A 213 -4.62 -4.14 -2.13
CA VAL A 213 -5.58 -4.89 -2.93
C VAL A 213 -6.81 -4.01 -3.24
N LEU A 214 -7.39 -3.42 -2.20
CA LEU A 214 -8.47 -2.45 -2.34
C LEU A 214 -7.98 -1.10 -2.83
N ALA A 215 -6.69 -0.73 -2.71
CA ALA A 215 -6.22 0.50 -3.34
C ALA A 215 -6.44 0.48 -4.85
N ARG A 216 -6.17 -0.64 -5.52
CA ARG A 216 -6.43 -0.74 -6.96
C ARG A 216 -7.91 -0.59 -7.28
N PHE A 217 -8.75 -1.32 -6.56
CA PHE A 217 -10.20 -1.19 -6.69
C PHE A 217 -10.69 0.25 -6.45
N LEU A 218 -10.24 0.91 -5.38
CA LEU A 218 -10.61 2.29 -5.06
C LEU A 218 -10.08 3.28 -6.11
N GLN A 219 -8.87 3.07 -6.63
CA GLN A 219 -8.35 3.84 -7.76
C GLN A 219 -9.22 3.64 -9.01
N GLY A 220 -9.60 2.41 -9.34
CA GLY A 220 -10.49 2.10 -10.46
C GLY A 220 -11.90 2.68 -10.29
N ALA A 221 -12.39 2.77 -9.05
CA ALA A 221 -13.74 3.26 -8.75
C ALA A 221 -13.84 4.78 -8.62
N LEU A 222 -12.79 5.45 -8.14
CA LEU A 222 -12.80 6.89 -7.82
C LEU A 222 -11.86 7.69 -8.72
N VAL A 223 -10.59 7.29 -8.77
CA VAL A 223 -9.53 8.04 -9.46
C VAL A 223 -9.65 7.91 -10.97
N PHE A 224 -9.94 6.71 -11.48
CA PHE A 224 -10.02 6.43 -12.91
C PHE A 224 -11.13 7.22 -13.63
N PRO A 225 -12.38 7.30 -13.11
CA PRO A 225 -13.40 8.18 -13.68
C PRO A 225 -12.97 9.65 -13.68
N ALA A 226 -12.37 10.13 -12.58
CA ALA A 226 -11.91 11.51 -12.48
C ALA A 226 -10.80 11.83 -13.49
N ILE A 227 -9.81 10.96 -13.68
CA ILE A 227 -8.76 11.12 -14.69
C ILE A 227 -9.32 11.03 -16.11
N THR A 228 -10.29 10.15 -16.35
CA THR A 228 -10.95 10.04 -17.66
C THR A 228 -11.65 11.36 -18.03
N GLU A 229 -12.38 11.93 -17.08
CA GLU A 229 -13.04 13.24 -17.27
C GLU A 229 -12.02 14.38 -17.38
N ALA A 230 -10.91 14.33 -16.63
CA ALA A 230 -9.81 15.30 -16.74
C ALA A 230 -9.25 15.36 -18.17
N ILE A 231 -8.98 14.19 -18.77
CA ILE A 231 -8.47 14.08 -20.14
C ILE A 231 -9.50 14.60 -21.14
N ALA A 232 -10.78 14.26 -20.96
CA ALA A 232 -11.86 14.76 -21.82
C ALA A 232 -11.95 16.30 -21.78
N ARG A 233 -11.74 16.90 -20.61
CA ARG A 233 -11.70 18.36 -20.42
C ARG A 233 -10.50 19.00 -21.11
N LEU A 234 -9.30 18.45 -20.92
CA LEU A 234 -8.08 18.93 -21.59
C LEU A 234 -8.17 18.80 -23.11
N ARG A 235 -8.69 17.68 -23.60
CA ARG A 235 -8.92 17.48 -25.04
C ARG A 235 -9.85 18.54 -25.61
N ARG A 236 -10.96 18.83 -24.92
CA ARG A 236 -11.89 19.87 -25.34
C ARG A 236 -11.25 21.26 -25.35
N GLU A 237 -10.43 21.57 -24.33
CA GLU A 237 -9.67 22.83 -24.26
C GLU A 237 -8.70 22.97 -25.45
N GLU A 238 -8.07 21.88 -25.90
CA GLU A 238 -7.24 21.91 -27.12
C GLU A 238 -8.05 22.04 -28.41
N GLU A 239 -9.21 21.40 -28.50
CA GLU A 239 -10.09 21.46 -29.68
C GLU A 239 -10.74 22.85 -29.85
N LEU A 240 -10.98 23.56 -28.74
CA LEU A 240 -11.64 24.85 -28.70
C LEU A 240 -10.61 25.93 -28.33
N GLU A 241 -9.92 26.50 -29.34
CA GLU A 241 -8.85 27.50 -29.17
C GLU A 241 -9.23 28.71 -28.26
N GLU A 242 -10.52 29.02 -28.11
CA GLU A 242 -11.04 30.08 -27.24
C GLU A 242 -12.35 29.64 -26.53
N ASP A 243 -12.28 28.72 -25.57
CA ASP A 243 -13.37 28.51 -24.60
C ASP A 243 -13.19 29.47 -23.39
N PRO A 244 -14.07 30.46 -23.17
CA PRO A 244 -13.92 31.47 -22.13
C PRO A 244 -14.13 30.95 -20.70
N ASP A 245 -14.65 29.74 -20.51
CA ASP A 245 -15.05 29.23 -19.19
C ASP A 245 -14.15 28.10 -18.64
N CYS A 246 -13.13 27.66 -19.38
CA CYS A 246 -12.39 26.43 -19.04
C CYS A 246 -10.88 26.51 -19.38
N HIS A 247 -10.12 27.27 -18.58
CA HIS A 247 -8.65 27.29 -18.66
C HIS A 247 -8.05 26.33 -17.63
N TYR A 248 -7.60 25.16 -18.06
CA TYR A 248 -6.96 24.18 -17.18
C TYR A 248 -5.45 24.10 -17.39
N ARG A 249 -4.99 24.41 -18.61
CA ARG A 249 -3.56 24.42 -18.91
C ARG A 249 -2.82 25.43 -18.03
N GLY A 250 -1.73 24.98 -17.40
CA GLY A 250 -0.98 25.76 -16.40
C GLY A 250 -1.33 25.43 -14.95
N THR A 251 -2.39 24.65 -14.69
CA THR A 251 -2.63 24.05 -13.36
C THR A 251 -1.69 22.86 -13.13
N ILE A 252 -1.42 22.53 -11.86
CA ILE A 252 -0.50 21.43 -11.51
C ILE A 252 -1.01 20.09 -12.05
N TRP A 253 -2.32 19.83 -11.97
CA TRP A 253 -2.89 18.58 -12.47
C TRP A 253 -2.80 18.48 -13.99
N ALA A 254 -3.12 19.54 -14.74
CA ALA A 254 -3.06 19.53 -16.19
C ALA A 254 -1.62 19.31 -16.68
N GLU A 255 -0.65 20.03 -16.09
CA GLU A 255 0.77 19.86 -16.42
C GLU A 255 1.27 18.46 -16.08
N SER A 256 0.82 17.85 -14.98
CA SER A 256 1.17 16.46 -14.66
C SER A 256 0.65 15.48 -15.70
N ILE A 257 -0.60 15.67 -16.17
CA ILE A 257 -1.19 14.85 -17.23
C ILE A 257 -0.42 15.02 -18.54
N TYR A 258 -0.17 16.26 -19.00
CA TYR A 258 0.61 16.52 -20.22
C TYR A 258 2.02 15.92 -20.14
N ASN A 259 2.70 16.06 -19.01
CA ASN A 259 4.01 15.44 -18.81
C ASN A 259 3.97 13.91 -18.89
N ALA A 260 2.88 13.29 -18.46
CA ALA A 260 2.70 11.85 -18.57
C ALA A 260 2.34 11.42 -20.00
N LEU A 261 1.52 12.19 -20.71
CA LEU A 261 1.17 11.98 -22.12
C LEU A 261 2.39 12.08 -23.04
N ASN A 262 3.23 13.11 -22.85
CA ASN A 262 4.47 13.30 -23.60
C ASN A 262 5.41 12.09 -23.45
N LYS A 263 5.51 11.51 -22.25
CA LYS A 263 6.30 10.28 -22.02
C LYS A 263 5.75 9.06 -22.76
N MET A 264 4.47 9.08 -23.10
CA MET A 264 3.80 8.04 -23.90
C MET A 264 3.82 8.33 -25.41
N GLY A 265 4.42 9.45 -25.84
CA GLY A 265 4.44 9.88 -27.24
C GLY A 265 3.10 10.44 -27.72
N ILE A 266 2.29 10.98 -26.81
CA ILE A 266 1.07 11.72 -27.14
C ILE A 266 1.37 13.19 -26.89
N ASP A 267 1.63 13.93 -27.97
CA ASP A 267 2.00 15.35 -27.89
C ASP A 267 0.77 16.27 -27.85
N GLU A 268 -0.31 15.88 -28.53
CA GLU A 268 -1.58 16.62 -28.60
C GLU A 268 -2.75 15.64 -28.36
N LEU A 269 -3.66 16.00 -27.46
CA LEU A 269 -4.87 15.23 -27.21
C LEU A 269 -5.88 15.40 -28.34
N ALA A 270 -6.05 16.61 -28.89
CA ALA A 270 -7.04 16.89 -29.95
C ALA A 270 -6.88 16.00 -31.20
N THR A 271 -5.63 15.64 -31.55
CA THR A 271 -5.33 14.80 -32.71
C THR A 271 -5.17 13.31 -32.36
N CYS A 272 -5.25 12.96 -31.09
CA CYS A 272 -5.05 11.60 -30.61
C CYS A 272 -6.27 10.72 -30.85
N ASN A 273 -6.12 9.65 -31.65
CA ASN A 273 -7.19 8.69 -31.96
C ASN A 273 -7.59 7.78 -30.78
N GLN A 274 -6.84 7.80 -29.68
CA GLN A 274 -7.17 6.99 -28.51
C GLN A 274 -8.32 7.63 -27.73
N SER A 275 -9.25 6.81 -27.23
CA SER A 275 -10.31 7.29 -26.35
C SER A 275 -9.75 7.74 -24.99
N ASP A 276 -10.44 8.66 -24.33
CA ASP A 276 -10.03 9.16 -23.00
C ASP A 276 -9.96 8.03 -21.97
N PHE A 277 -10.83 7.02 -22.11
CA PHE A 277 -10.80 5.80 -21.31
C PHE A 277 -9.47 5.04 -21.47
N GLU A 278 -9.01 4.83 -22.71
CA GLU A 278 -7.77 4.11 -22.99
C GLU A 278 -6.55 4.87 -22.49
N ILE A 279 -6.55 6.19 -22.66
CA ILE A 279 -5.49 7.06 -22.17
C ILE A 279 -5.44 7.02 -20.65
N ALA A 280 -6.58 7.22 -19.97
CA ALA A 280 -6.66 7.14 -18.51
C ALA A 280 -6.21 5.78 -17.97
N ASN A 281 -6.61 4.68 -18.61
CA ASN A 281 -6.26 3.34 -18.15
C ASN A 281 -4.75 3.10 -18.29
N LYS A 282 -4.14 3.56 -19.38
CA LYS A 282 -2.69 3.51 -19.58
C LYS A 282 -1.93 4.40 -18.57
N LEU A 283 -2.39 5.62 -18.36
CA LEU A 283 -1.78 6.57 -17.41
C LEU A 283 -1.77 6.02 -15.98
N LEU A 284 -2.82 5.28 -15.58
CA LEU A 284 -2.93 4.66 -14.26
C LEU A 284 -2.37 3.22 -14.19
N GLY A 285 -1.64 2.78 -15.23
CA GLY A 285 -0.92 1.50 -15.22
C GLY A 285 -1.83 0.28 -15.33
N ASP A 286 -2.81 0.31 -16.24
CA ASP A 286 -3.84 -0.73 -16.44
C ASP A 286 -4.70 -0.97 -15.19
N VAL A 287 -5.14 0.14 -14.58
CA VAL A 287 -5.91 0.13 -13.33
C VAL A 287 -7.21 -0.67 -13.45
N VAL A 288 -7.86 -0.70 -14.61
CA VAL A 288 -9.12 -1.43 -14.81
C VAL A 288 -8.87 -2.95 -14.70
N GLY A 289 -7.89 -3.46 -15.44
CA GLY A 289 -7.51 -4.87 -15.39
C GLY A 289 -7.03 -5.26 -13.99
N ASP A 290 -6.15 -4.46 -13.41
CA ASP A 290 -5.65 -4.69 -12.05
C ASP A 290 -6.79 -4.68 -11.01
N SER A 291 -7.76 -3.77 -11.11
CA SER A 291 -8.89 -3.69 -10.17
C SER A 291 -9.75 -4.94 -10.18
N ILE A 292 -10.11 -5.43 -11.36
CA ILE A 292 -10.95 -6.63 -11.53
C ILE A 292 -10.21 -7.86 -10.99
N ASN A 293 -8.96 -8.05 -11.43
CA ASN A 293 -8.16 -9.22 -11.06
C ASN A 293 -7.89 -9.26 -9.55
N THR A 294 -7.59 -8.10 -8.97
CA THR A 294 -7.29 -7.96 -7.55
C THR A 294 -8.53 -8.23 -6.68
N LEU A 295 -9.71 -7.76 -7.11
CA LEU A 295 -10.97 -8.07 -6.43
C LEU A 295 -11.30 -9.56 -6.52
N MET A 296 -11.16 -10.16 -7.72
CA MET A 296 -11.42 -11.58 -7.93
C MET A 296 -10.51 -12.45 -7.06
N GLN A 297 -9.22 -12.11 -6.96
CA GLN A 297 -8.28 -12.82 -6.10
C GLN A 297 -8.75 -12.83 -4.65
N LYS A 298 -9.26 -11.69 -4.13
CA LYS A 298 -9.79 -11.66 -2.76
C LYS A 298 -11.06 -12.44 -2.57
N MET A 299 -11.96 -12.43 -3.55
CA MET A 299 -13.16 -13.26 -3.49
C MET A 299 -12.79 -14.74 -3.37
N ILE A 300 -11.77 -15.17 -4.11
CA ILE A 300 -11.21 -16.53 -3.99
C ILE A 300 -10.67 -16.74 -2.58
N ASP A 301 -9.76 -15.87 -2.11
CA ASP A 301 -9.14 -15.98 -0.78
C ASP A 301 -10.21 -16.12 0.33
N TRP A 302 -11.26 -15.31 0.31
CA TRP A 302 -12.37 -15.36 1.27
C TRP A 302 -13.22 -16.63 1.17
N SER A 303 -13.47 -17.12 -0.05
CA SER A 303 -14.23 -18.35 -0.27
C SER A 303 -13.50 -19.60 0.24
N THR A 304 -12.17 -19.64 0.12
CA THR A 304 -11.35 -20.73 0.66
C THR A 304 -11.33 -20.74 2.18
N ILE A 305 -11.33 -19.57 2.84
CA ILE A 305 -11.40 -19.48 4.31
C ILE A 305 -12.72 -20.05 4.84
N GLN A 306 -13.85 -19.74 4.19
CA GLN A 306 -15.16 -20.29 4.60
C GLN A 306 -15.29 -21.80 4.42
N GLN A 307 -14.64 -22.39 3.42
CA GLN A 307 -14.68 -23.84 3.20
C GLN A 307 -13.85 -24.63 4.23
N GLU A 308 -12.80 -24.03 4.79
CA GLU A 308 -12.03 -24.64 5.87
C GLU A 308 -12.77 -24.60 7.21
N ASP A 309 -13.57 -23.54 7.48
CA ASP A 309 -14.41 -23.42 8.68
C ASP A 309 -15.65 -24.33 8.64
N GLU A 310 -16.22 -24.63 7.46
CA GLU A 310 -17.36 -25.56 7.32
C GLU A 310 -16.96 -27.05 7.32
N ALA A 311 -15.67 -27.36 7.16
CA ALA A 311 -15.14 -28.73 7.13
C ALA A 311 -14.63 -29.24 8.49
N LEU A 312 -14.79 -28.45 9.56
CA LEU A 312 -14.48 -28.77 10.96
C LEU A 312 -15.76 -28.99 11.78
#